data_AF-A0AAV9EJZ9-F1
#
_entry.id   AF-A0AAV9EJZ9-F1
#
_cell.length_a   1.000
_cell.length_b   1.000
_cell.length_c   1.000
_cell.angle_alpha   90.00
_cell.angle_beta   90.00
_cell.angle_gamma   90.00
#
_symmetry.space_group_name_H-M   'P 1'
#
loop_
_entity.id
_entity.type
_entity.pdbx_description
1 polymer ?
#
loop_
_entity_poly.entity_id
_entity_poly.type
_entity_poly.pdbx_seq_one_letter_code
_entity_poly.pdbx_strand_id
1 'polypeptide(L)'
;MSAKLDDNISSSFINELLYINFQCMQSLGDTVLRPFLQDVIQFGPLIRTLGSVMVTSPGIIPSIFRQVGLSVLLDWSIHFVMLGYYTFLSSFMEPIIRPGIKFLSEKKRFEWKRHLEAWKYGSGLDYKQ
;
A
#
# COMPACT_ATOMS: atom_id res chain seq x y z
N MET A 1 -0.27 5.65 -13.55
CA MET A 1 -0.64 7.00 -13.10
C MET A 1 0.37 8.00 -13.67
N SER A 2 -0.07 9.06 -14.35
CA SER A 2 0.79 10.18 -14.80
C SER A 2 0.19 11.47 -14.25
N ALA A 3 1.01 12.31 -13.62
CA ALA A 3 0.57 13.58 -13.06
C ALA A 3 0.41 14.62 -14.18
N LYS A 4 -0.63 15.44 -14.12
CA LYS A 4 -0.79 16.57 -15.03
C LYS A 4 0.25 17.64 -14.66
N LEU A 5 0.82 18.30 -15.66
CA LEU A 5 1.53 19.57 -15.46
C LEU A 5 0.46 20.63 -15.22
N ASP A 6 0.35 21.13 -13.99
CA ASP A 6 -0.50 22.24 -13.61
C ASP A 6 0.40 23.39 -13.13
N ASP A 7 0.41 24.49 -13.88
CA ASP A 7 1.23 25.67 -13.61
C ASP A 7 0.81 26.41 -12.33
N ASN A 8 -0.38 26.10 -11.76
CA ASN A 8 -0.87 26.72 -10.53
C ASN A 8 -0.43 26.01 -9.24
N ILE A 9 0.42 24.99 -9.34
CA ILE A 9 0.94 24.25 -8.19
C ILE A 9 2.39 24.65 -7.95
N SER A 10 2.74 24.89 -6.68
CA SER A 10 4.10 25.24 -6.32
C SER A 10 5.09 24.23 -6.89
N SER A 11 6.17 24.70 -7.50
CA SER A 11 7.27 23.85 -7.96
C SER A 11 7.89 23.02 -6.83
N SER A 12 7.72 23.44 -5.57
CA SER A 12 8.15 22.70 -4.38
C SER A 12 7.18 21.62 -3.91
N PHE A 13 5.96 21.52 -4.47
CA PHE A 13 4.88 20.69 -3.93
C PHE A 13 5.27 19.22 -3.79
N ILE A 14 5.90 18.63 -4.82
CA ILE A 14 6.33 17.24 -4.78
C ILE A 14 7.38 17.01 -3.67
N ASN A 15 8.31 17.95 -3.51
CA ASN A 15 9.34 17.86 -2.47
C ASN A 15 8.72 17.99 -1.07
N GLU A 16 7.75 18.88 -0.89
CA GLU A 16 7.01 19.06 0.36
C GLU A 16 6.20 17.80 0.71
N LEU A 17 5.51 17.22 -0.28
CA LEU A 17 4.77 15.96 -0.12
C LEU A 17 5.68 14.81 0.29
N LEU A 18 6.82 14.64 -0.38
CA LEU A 18 7.79 13.62 -0.03
C LEU A 18 8.38 13.86 1.37
N TYR A 19 8.75 15.10 1.68
CA TYR A 19 9.28 15.47 2.99
C TYR A 19 8.30 15.11 4.11
N ILE A 20 7.03 15.52 3.99
CA ILE A 20 5.99 15.23 4.98
C ILE A 20 5.78 13.71 5.13
N ASN A 21 5.72 12.98 4.02
CA ASN A 21 5.57 11.52 4.06
C ASN A 21 6.74 10.85 4.78
N PHE A 22 7.98 11.19 4.44
CA PHE A 22 9.16 10.63 5.09
C PHE A 22 9.27 11.01 6.57
N GLN A 23 8.92 12.25 6.93
CA GLN A 23 8.85 12.67 8.34
C GLN A 23 7.81 11.84 9.12
N CYS A 24 6.63 11.59 8.55
CA CYS A 24 5.61 10.74 9.16
C CYS A 24 6.08 9.29 9.27
N MET A 25 6.70 8.72 8.23
CA MET A 25 7.24 7.35 8.29
C MET A 25 8.36 7.23 9.34
N GLN A 26 9.24 8.23 9.43
CA GLN A 26 10.31 8.27 10.41
C GLN A 26 9.77 8.31 11.84
N SER A 27 8.70 9.09 12.10
CA SER A 27 8.07 9.15 13.42
C SER A 27 7.31 7.88 13.80
N LEU A 28 6.81 7.14 12.80
CA LEU A 28 6.20 5.81 12.96
C LEU A 28 7.22 4.67 13.11
N GLY A 29 8.51 4.96 12.89
CA GLY A 29 9.63 4.07 13.12
C GLY A 29 9.92 3.08 11.99
N ASP A 30 10.94 2.25 12.22
CA ASP A 30 11.56 1.38 11.21
C ASP A 30 10.61 0.35 10.58
N THR A 31 9.60 -0.10 11.33
CA THR A 31 8.57 -1.02 10.81
C THR A 31 7.72 -0.42 9.68
N VAL A 32 7.70 0.92 9.58
CA VAL A 32 7.01 1.65 8.52
C VAL A 32 8.01 2.15 7.48
N LEU A 33 9.12 2.75 7.92
CA LEU A 33 10.09 3.38 7.02
C LEU A 33 10.88 2.37 6.18
N ARG A 34 11.39 1.28 6.77
CA ARG A 34 12.31 0.38 6.08
C ARG A 34 11.69 -0.38 4.89
N PRO A 35 10.45 -0.94 4.98
CA PRO A 35 9.80 -1.54 3.83
C PRO A 35 9.64 -0.54 2.68
N PHE A 36 9.21 0.69 2.99
CA PHE A 36 9.02 1.73 1.98
C PHE A 36 10.32 2.08 1.24
N LEU A 37 11.45 2.19 1.98
CA LEU A 37 12.77 2.43 1.37
C LEU A 37 13.25 1.30 0.46
N GLN A 38 12.68 0.10 0.58
CA GLN A 38 12.94 -1.04 -0.30
C GLN A 38 11.87 -1.21 -1.37
N ASP A 39 11.04 -0.17 -1.58
CA ASP A 39 9.90 -0.19 -2.51
C ASP A 39 8.86 -1.28 -2.19
N VAL A 40 8.77 -1.67 -0.91
CA VAL A 40 7.76 -2.61 -0.43
C VAL A 40 6.64 -1.85 0.24
N ILE A 41 5.48 -1.82 -0.41
CA ILE A 41 4.26 -1.20 0.12
C ILE A 41 3.43 -2.25 0.86
N GLN A 42 3.20 -2.01 2.15
CA GLN A 42 2.36 -2.83 3.01
C GLN A 42 1.16 -2.03 3.51
N PHE A 43 -0.01 -2.67 3.62
CA PHE A 43 -1.25 -2.00 4.01
C PHE A 43 -1.16 -1.27 5.36
N GLY A 44 -0.63 -1.94 6.39
CA GLY A 44 -0.51 -1.40 7.75
C GLY A 44 0.39 -0.16 7.84
N PRO A 45 1.64 -0.22 7.38
CA PRO A 45 2.50 0.95 7.22
C PRO A 45 1.84 2.09 6.43
N LEU A 46 1.25 1.79 5.27
CA LEU A 46 0.64 2.81 4.40
C LEU A 46 -0.51 3.54 5.09
N ILE A 47 -1.46 2.82 5.70
CA ILE A 47 -2.61 3.47 6.35
C ILE A 47 -2.19 4.31 7.55
N ARG A 48 -1.16 3.88 8.30
CA ARG A 48 -0.59 4.66 9.42
C ARG A 48 0.06 5.94 8.92
N THR A 49 0.86 5.88 7.85
CA THR A 49 1.46 7.07 7.25
C THR A 49 0.39 8.02 6.74
N LEU A 50 -0.59 7.55 5.97
CA LEU A 50 -1.68 8.39 5.47
C LEU A 50 -2.47 9.05 6.60
N GLY A 51 -2.83 8.30 7.64
CA GLY A 51 -3.51 8.83 8.81
C GLY A 51 -2.67 9.87 9.56
N SER A 52 -1.35 9.63 9.70
CA SER A 52 -0.42 10.58 10.31
C SER A 52 -0.33 11.89 9.50
N VAL A 53 -0.27 11.81 8.17
CA VAL A 53 -0.29 12.99 7.29
C VAL A 53 -1.61 13.76 7.41
N MET A 54 -2.76 13.06 7.46
CA MET A 54 -4.07 13.69 7.63
C MET A 54 -4.18 14.47 8.95
N VAL A 55 -3.52 14.00 10.01
CA VAL A 55 -3.52 14.66 11.32
C VAL A 55 -2.50 15.79 11.39
N THR A 56 -1.27 15.58 10.89
CA THR A 56 -0.15 16.50 11.09
C THR A 56 -0.04 17.57 10.00
N SER A 57 -0.49 17.27 8.78
CA SER A 57 -0.36 18.14 7.61
C SER A 57 -1.64 18.15 6.75
N PRO A 58 -2.85 18.38 7.31
CA PRO A 58 -4.11 18.31 6.54
C PRO A 58 -4.16 19.30 5.36
N GLY A 59 -3.39 20.40 5.43
CA GLY A 59 -3.32 21.42 4.38
C GLY A 59 -2.79 20.92 3.04
N ILE A 60 -2.09 19.78 2.99
CA ILE A 60 -1.57 19.22 1.74
C ILE A 60 -2.65 18.51 0.91
N ILE A 61 -3.75 18.08 1.54
CA ILE A 61 -4.78 17.27 0.89
C ILE A 61 -5.41 18.01 -0.30
N PRO A 62 -5.89 19.28 -0.17
CA PRO A 62 -6.43 20.00 -1.33
C PRO A 62 -5.44 20.13 -2.49
N SER A 63 -4.14 20.30 -2.21
CA SER A 63 -3.09 20.38 -3.22
C SER A 63 -2.90 19.05 -3.96
N ILE A 64 -2.98 17.91 -3.26
CA ILE A 64 -2.99 16.58 -3.89
C ILE A 64 -4.17 16.47 -4.86
N PHE A 65 -5.38 16.82 -4.41
CA PHE A 65 -6.58 16.76 -5.28
C PHE A 65 -6.45 17.62 -6.53
N ARG A 66 -5.85 18.81 -6.43
CA ARG A 66 -5.57 19.66 -7.61
C ARG A 66 -4.53 19.03 -8.54
N GLN A 67 -3.42 18.52 -8.00
CA GLN A 67 -2.33 17.95 -8.79
C GLN A 67 -2.73 16.70 -9.58
N VAL A 68 -3.35 15.74 -8.90
CA VAL A 68 -3.61 14.42 -9.50
C VAL A 68 -5.02 14.28 -10.05
N GLY A 69 -5.97 15.07 -9.54
CA GLY A 69 -7.37 14.98 -9.91
C GLY A 69 -8.12 13.81 -9.27
N LEU A 70 -9.45 13.94 -9.21
CA LEU A 70 -10.32 12.96 -8.55
C LEU A 70 -10.29 11.58 -9.23
N SER A 71 -10.21 11.53 -10.57
CA SER A 71 -10.19 10.25 -11.31
C SER A 71 -8.99 9.38 -10.95
N VAL A 72 -7.80 9.99 -10.80
CA VAL A 72 -6.57 9.28 -10.41
C VAL A 72 -6.65 8.79 -8.97
N LEU A 73 -7.25 9.58 -8.08
CA LEU A 73 -7.45 9.18 -6.68
C LEU A 73 -8.43 8.01 -6.54
N LEU A 74 -9.49 7.98 -7.34
CA LEU A 74 -10.44 6.87 -7.37
C LEU A 74 -9.78 5.58 -7.88
N ASP A 75 -9.01 5.66 -8.97
CA ASP A 75 -8.23 4.53 -9.48
C ASP A 75 -7.24 4.00 -8.43
N TRP A 76 -6.48 4.90 -7.80
CA TRP A 76 -5.59 4.56 -6.69
C TRP A 76 -6.33 3.93 -5.49
N SER A 77 -7.54 4.38 -5.18
CA SER A 77 -8.32 3.84 -4.06
C SER A 77 -8.69 2.36 -4.26
N ILE A 78 -8.91 1.92 -5.51
CA ILE A 78 -9.14 0.51 -5.84
C ILE A 78 -7.89 -0.31 -5.50
N HIS A 79 -6.71 0.18 -5.89
CA HIS A 79 -5.44 -0.47 -5.54
C HIS A 79 -5.21 -0.52 -4.03
N PHE A 80 -5.54 0.55 -3.31
CA PHE A 80 -5.45 0.60 -1.86
C PHE A 80 -6.36 -0.45 -1.19
N VAL A 81 -7.60 -0.59 -1.65
CA VAL A 81 -8.54 -1.62 -1.16
C VAL A 81 -8.05 -3.03 -1.49
N MET A 82 -7.52 -3.25 -2.71
CA MET A 82 -6.98 -4.56 -3.10
C MET A 82 -5.76 -4.96 -2.28
N LEU A 83 -4.89 -4.00 -1.95
CA LEU A 83 -3.77 -4.22 -1.03
C LEU A 83 -4.27 -4.70 0.34
N GLY A 84 -5.26 -4.00 0.92
CA GLY A 84 -5.88 -4.40 2.17
C GLY A 84 -6.56 -5.78 2.08
N TYR A 85 -7.24 -6.07 0.98
CA TYR A 85 -7.86 -7.37 0.73
C TYR A 85 -6.83 -8.49 0.68
N TYR A 86 -5.71 -8.31 -0.03
CA TYR A 86 -4.66 -9.32 -0.12
C TYR A 86 -3.94 -9.49 1.23
N THR A 87 -3.69 -8.41 1.97
CA THR A 87 -3.17 -8.48 3.34
C THR A 87 -4.12 -9.29 4.22
N PHE A 88 -5.43 -9.07 4.13
CA PHE A 88 -6.43 -9.83 4.89
C PHE A 88 -6.42 -11.32 4.51
N LEU A 89 -6.46 -11.63 3.22
CA LEU A 89 -6.45 -13.01 2.74
C LEU A 89 -5.20 -13.76 3.19
N SER A 90 -4.01 -13.18 3.05
CA SER A 90 -2.77 -13.82 3.48
C SER A 90 -2.64 -13.93 5.00
N SER A 91 -3.11 -12.93 5.76
CA SER A 91 -2.98 -12.93 7.24
C SER A 91 -4.00 -13.84 7.92
N PHE A 92 -5.23 -13.89 7.43
CA PHE A 92 -6.35 -14.54 8.12
C PHE A 92 -6.93 -15.75 7.38
N MET A 93 -7.02 -15.71 6.05
CA MET A 93 -7.64 -16.79 5.27
C MET A 93 -6.66 -17.91 4.93
N GLU A 94 -5.42 -17.57 4.56
CA GLU A 94 -4.40 -18.56 4.22
C GLU A 94 -4.17 -19.59 5.34
N PRO A 95 -3.99 -19.22 6.63
CA PRO A 95 -3.81 -20.21 7.70
C PRO A 95 -4.98 -21.18 7.86
N ILE A 96 -6.20 -20.75 7.54
CA ILE A 96 -7.42 -21.55 7.63
C ILE A 96 -7.52 -22.54 6.45
N ILE A 97 -7.17 -22.09 5.24
CA ILE A 97 -7.35 -22.87 4.01
C ILE A 97 -6.17 -23.84 3.78
N ARG A 98 -4.95 -23.43 4.16
CA ARG A 98 -3.70 -24.17 3.87
C ARG A 98 -3.69 -25.63 4.34
N PRO A 99 -4.23 -26.00 5.51
CA PRO A 99 -4.32 -27.40 5.92
C PRO A 99 -5.19 -28.27 5.01
N GLY A 100 -6.23 -27.70 4.39
CA GLY A 100 -7.15 -28.40 3.50
C GLY A 100 -6.56 -28.67 2.10
N ILE A 101 -5.65 -27.81 1.64
CA ILE A 101 -5.03 -27.91 0.31
C ILE A 101 -4.27 -29.23 0.12
N LYS A 102 -3.75 -29.84 1.19
CA LYS A 102 -3.00 -31.11 1.11
C LYS A 102 -3.85 -32.31 0.65
N PHE A 103 -5.17 -32.23 0.81
CA PHE A 103 -6.11 -33.29 0.42
C PHE A 103 -6.63 -33.15 -1.02
N LEU A 104 -6.25 -32.07 -1.72
CA LEU A 104 -6.63 -31.85 -3.11
C LEU A 104 -5.75 -32.67 -4.07
N SER A 105 -6.27 -32.91 -5.29
CA SER A 105 -5.49 -33.45 -6.40
C SER A 105 -4.29 -32.54 -6.74
N GLU A 106 -3.26 -33.09 -7.36
CA GLU A 106 -2.01 -32.36 -7.62
C GLU A 106 -2.22 -31.05 -8.39
N LYS A 107 -3.06 -31.08 -9.44
CA LYS A 107 -3.40 -29.88 -10.23
C LYS A 107 -4.04 -28.80 -9.36
N LYS A 108 -5.09 -29.14 -8.60
CA LYS A 108 -5.79 -28.18 -7.72
C LYS A 108 -4.87 -27.67 -6.62
N ARG A 109 -4.01 -28.55 -6.09
CA ARG A 109 -3.01 -28.19 -5.08
C ARG A 109 -2.03 -27.14 -5.60
N PHE A 110 -1.57 -27.28 -6.85
CA PHE A 110 -0.71 -26.30 -7.49
C PHE A 110 -1.44 -24.96 -7.68
N GLU A 111 -2.65 -24.98 -8.23
CA GLU A 111 -3.46 -23.77 -8.43
C GLU A 111 -3.67 -23.00 -7.12
N TRP A 112 -4.07 -23.70 -6.06
CA TRP A 112 -4.25 -23.08 -4.74
C TRP A 112 -2.94 -22.52 -4.17
N LYS A 113 -1.81 -23.21 -4.32
CA LYS A 113 -0.51 -22.67 -3.91
C LYS A 113 -0.20 -21.36 -4.63
N ARG A 114 -0.47 -21.26 -5.94
CA ARG A 114 -0.28 -20.03 -6.71
C ARG A 114 -1.16 -18.88 -6.22
N HIS A 115 -2.40 -19.17 -5.83
CA HIS A 115 -3.29 -18.16 -5.23
C HIS A 115 -2.79 -17.68 -3.86
N LEU A 116 -2.36 -18.59 -2.98
CA LEU A 116 -1.79 -18.21 -1.68
C LEU A 116 -0.53 -17.35 -1.84
N GLU A 117 0.36 -17.73 -2.77
CA GLU A 117 1.54 -16.94 -3.11
C GLU A 117 1.16 -15.55 -3.63
N ALA A 118 0.18 -15.46 -4.53
CA ALA A 118 -0.29 -14.17 -5.03
C ALA A 118 -0.80 -13.24 -3.92
N TRP A 119 -1.50 -13.77 -2.91
CA TRP A 119 -1.93 -12.98 -1.76
C TRP A 119 -0.74 -12.45 -0.95
N LYS A 120 0.24 -13.31 -0.66
CA LYS A 120 1.43 -12.95 0.11
C LYS A 120 2.29 -11.90 -0.59
N TYR A 121 2.67 -12.15 -1.85
CA TYR A 121 3.52 -11.24 -2.62
C TYR A 121 2.78 -9.97 -3.00
N GLY A 122 1.49 -10.06 -3.37
CA GLY A 122 0.69 -8.89 -3.71
C GLY A 122 0.34 -7.99 -2.52
N SER A 123 0.62 -8.43 -1.29
CA SER A 123 0.47 -7.63 -0.07
C SER A 123 1.78 -7.18 0.59
N GLY A 124 2.93 -7.52 -0.02
CA GLY A 124 4.25 -7.20 0.53
C GLY A 124 4.57 -7.94 1.84
N LEU A 125 3.83 -9.00 2.19
CA LEU A 125 4.03 -9.80 3.41
C LEU A 125 5.15 -10.84 3.26
N ASP A 126 5.83 -10.87 2.12
CA ASP A 126 7.08 -11.59 1.90
C ASP A 126 8.31 -10.85 2.44
N TYR A 127 8.19 -9.54 2.69
CA TYR A 127 9.23 -8.76 3.36
C TYR A 127 9.47 -9.26 4.78
N LYS A 128 10.74 -9.55 5.08
CA LYS A 128 11.20 -9.93 6.41
C LYS A 128 11.95 -8.76 7.01
N GLN A 129 11.51 -8.33 8.20
CA GLN A 129 12.15 -7.28 8.99
C GLN A 129 13.54 -7.70 9.47
#